data_AF-A0A259LC54-F1
#
_entry.id   AF-A0A259LC54-F1
#
_cell.length_a   1.000
_cell.length_b   1.000
_cell.length_c   1.000
_cell.angle_alpha   90.00
_cell.angle_beta   90.00
_cell.angle_gamma   90.00
#
_symmetry.space_group_name_H-M   'P 1'
#
loop_
_entity.id
_entity.type
_entity.pdbx_description
1 polymer ?
#
loop_
_entity_poly.entity_id
_entity_poly.type
_entity_poly.pdbx_seq_one_letter_code
_entity_poly.pdbx_strand_id
1 'polypeptide(L)'
;MAPIMFGALVLFLLLGYPVAFALAANGLIFGLIGIELGLFRPDFLQALPERVYGTMNNEVLLAVPFFTFMGLVLERSGMAEDLLDTIGQVFGSIRGGLAYAV
;
A
#
# COMPACT_ATOMS: atom_id res chain seq x y z
N MET A 1 1.69 7.92 30.71
CA MET A 1 2.12 6.94 29.70
C MET A 1 2.69 7.56 28.42
N ALA A 2 2.06 8.60 27.84
CA ALA A 2 2.48 9.14 26.54
C ALA A 2 3.97 9.55 26.39
N PRO A 3 4.63 10.24 27.35
CA PRO A 3 6.05 10.57 27.23
C PRO A 3 6.96 9.33 27.20
N ILE A 4 6.60 8.29 27.94
CA ILE A 4 7.34 7.02 28.02
C ILE A 4 7.15 6.22 26.73
N MET A 5 5.93 6.19 26.19
CA MET A 5 5.64 5.58 24.88
C MET A 5 6.43 6.22 23.75
N PHE A 6 6.56 7.56 23.78
CA PHE A 6 7.33 8.29 22.78
C PHE A 6 8.83 8.01 22.94
N GLY A 7 9.37 8.06 24.16
CA GLY A 7 10.77 7.73 24.43
C GLY A 7 11.15 6.31 24.02
N ALA A 8 10.29 5.33 24.30
CA ALA A 8 10.48 3.94 23.89
C ALA A 8 10.48 3.76 22.37
N LEU A 9 9.57 4.44 21.65
CA LEU A 9 9.56 4.45 20.20
C LEU A 9 10.87 5.01 19.63
N VAL A 10 11.34 6.15 20.15
CA VAL A 10 12.61 6.76 19.72
C VAL A 10 13.77 5.81 19.93
N LEU A 11 13.83 5.11 21.06
CA LEU A 11 14.87 4.10 21.32
C LEU A 11 14.82 2.95 20.29
N PHE A 12 13.65 2.40 19.98
CA PHE A 12 13.52 1.36 18.96
C PHE A 12 13.96 1.82 17.57
N LEU A 13 13.71 3.08 17.23
CA LEU A 13 14.16 3.66 15.96
C LEU A 13 15.68 3.86 15.93
N LEU A 14 16.27 4.31 17.04
CA LEU A 14 17.73 4.50 17.15
C LEU A 14 18.51 3.18 17.08
N LEU A 15 17.90 2.07 17.49
CA LEU A 15 18.46 0.72 17.35
C LEU A 15 18.48 0.22 15.88
N GLY A 16 17.97 1.02 14.93
CA GLY A 16 17.94 0.69 13.50
C GLY A 16 16.86 -0.34 13.13
N TYR A 17 15.90 -0.59 14.02
CA TYR A 17 14.83 -1.53 13.76
C TYR A 17 13.84 -0.95 12.74
N PRO A 18 13.27 -1.75 11.81
CA PRO A 18 12.34 -1.23 10.82
C PRO A 18 11.13 -0.58 11.48
N VAL A 19 10.77 0.63 11.01
CA VAL A 19 9.79 1.53 11.62
C VAL A 19 8.43 0.84 11.86
N ALA A 20 7.99 0.01 10.92
CA ALA A 20 6.70 -0.69 11.02
C ALA A 20 6.63 -1.59 12.27
N PHE A 21 7.68 -2.36 12.53
CA PHE A 21 7.74 -3.24 13.69
C PHE A 21 7.95 -2.46 14.99
N ALA A 22 8.73 -1.37 14.95
CA ALA A 22 8.90 -0.48 16.11
C ALA A 22 7.56 0.13 16.55
N LEU A 23 6.75 0.62 15.60
CA LEU A 23 5.42 1.17 15.87
C LEU A 23 4.45 0.09 16.39
N ALA A 24 4.44 -1.09 15.76
CA ALA A 24 3.58 -2.20 16.17
C ALA A 24 3.93 -2.69 17.58
N ALA A 25 5.20 -2.96 17.86
CA ALA A 25 5.66 -3.41 19.18
C ALA A 25 5.38 -2.36 20.26
N ASN A 26 5.70 -1.09 20.01
CA ASN A 26 5.44 -0.02 20.96
C ASN A 26 3.93 0.15 21.22
N GLY A 27 3.10 0.12 20.17
CA GLY A 27 1.64 0.21 20.31
C GLY A 27 1.04 -0.96 21.11
N LEU A 28 1.47 -2.19 20.82
CA LEU A 28 0.97 -3.40 21.48
C LEU A 28 1.45 -3.51 22.93
N ILE A 29 2.75 -3.30 23.19
CA ILE A 29 3.32 -3.40 24.55
C ILE A 29 2.65 -2.39 25.48
N PHE A 30 2.56 -1.13 25.09
CA PHE A 30 1.94 -0.11 25.91
C PHE A 30 0.41 -0.21 25.95
N GLY A 31 -0.22 -0.77 24.91
CA GLY A 31 -1.62 -1.14 24.92
C GLY A 31 -1.92 -2.18 26.00
N LEU A 32 -1.14 -3.26 26.05
CA LEU A 32 -1.25 -4.30 27.08
C LEU A 32 -0.98 -3.77 28.48
N ILE A 33 0.11 -3.02 28.67
CA ILE A 33 0.42 -2.39 29.97
C ILE A 33 -0.72 -1.46 30.41
N GLY A 34 -1.30 -0.69 29.49
CA GLY A 34 -2.42 0.19 29.81
C GLY A 34 -3.70 -0.57 30.18
N ILE A 35 -3.93 -1.77 29.63
CA ILE A 35 -5.05 -2.64 30.03
C ILE A 35 -4.82 -3.20 31.44
N GLU A 36 -3.62 -3.71 31.73
CA GLU A 36 -3.26 -4.26 33.06
C GLU A 36 -3.33 -3.21 34.17
N LEU A 37 -2.95 -1.96 33.86
CA LEU A 37 -3.06 -0.83 34.78
C LEU A 37 -4.49 -0.26 34.90
N GLY A 38 -5.47 -0.84 34.19
CA GLY A 38 -6.87 -0.38 34.20
C GLY A 38 -7.10 0.97 33.50
N LEU A 39 -6.11 1.47 32.74
CA LEU A 39 -6.20 2.72 31.98
C LEU A 39 -6.97 2.55 30.67
N PHE A 40 -6.98 1.34 30.12
CA PHE A 40 -7.74 0.97 28.92
C PHE A 40 -8.64 -0.23 29.17
N ARG A 41 -9.76 -0.28 28.45
CA ARG A 41 -10.62 -1.47 28.42
C ARG A 41 -10.03 -2.51 27.47
N PRO A 42 -10.15 -3.82 27.76
CA PRO A 42 -9.72 -4.88 26.84
C PRO A 42 -10.32 -4.76 25.43
N ASP A 43 -11.54 -4.22 25.34
CA ASP A 43 -12.24 -3.92 24.08
C ASP A 43 -11.45 -2.98 23.16
N PHE A 44 -10.51 -2.19 23.68
CA PHE A 44 -9.66 -1.30 22.90
C PHE A 44 -8.83 -2.04 21.84
N LEU A 45 -8.51 -3.31 22.06
CA LEU A 45 -7.78 -4.12 21.07
C LEU A 45 -8.62 -4.45 19.83
N GLN A 46 -9.95 -4.33 19.88
CA GLN A 46 -10.83 -4.49 18.71
C GLN A 46 -10.57 -3.42 17.63
N ALA A 47 -9.99 -2.28 18.02
CA ALA A 47 -9.57 -1.25 17.07
C ALA A 47 -8.46 -1.75 16.11
N LEU A 48 -7.71 -2.80 16.48
CA LEU A 48 -6.66 -3.37 15.62
C LEU A 48 -7.25 -4.13 14.42
N PRO A 49 -8.15 -5.12 14.59
CA PRO A 49 -8.91 -5.70 13.49
C PRO A 49 -9.60 -4.64 12.62
N GLU A 50 -10.29 -3.68 13.24
CA GLU A 50 -11.00 -2.62 12.50
C GLU A 50 -10.05 -1.80 11.61
N ARG A 51 -8.85 -1.47 12.09
CA ARG A 51 -7.82 -0.80 11.28
C ARG A 51 -7.35 -1.63 10.09
N VAL A 52 -7.17 -2.93 10.29
CA VAL A 52 -6.74 -3.85 9.22
C VAL A 52 -7.84 -3.98 8.17
N TYR A 53 -9.08 -4.27 8.59
CA TYR A 53 -10.22 -4.35 7.69
C TYR A 53 -10.50 -3.02 6.97
N GLY A 54 -10.36 -1.89 7.67
CA GLY A 54 -10.47 -0.57 7.06
C GLY A 54 -9.44 -0.34 5.95
N THR A 55 -8.22 -0.86 6.11
CA THR A 55 -7.18 -0.78 5.06
C THR A 55 -7.51 -1.69 3.88
N MET A 56 -8.09 -2.88 4.11
CA MET A 56 -8.52 -3.79 3.04
C MET A 56 -9.70 -3.24 2.24
N ASN A 57 -10.61 -2.50 2.88
CA ASN A 57 -11.74 -1.83 2.23
C ASN A 57 -11.37 -0.54 1.49
N ASN A 58 -10.07 -0.31 1.24
CA ASN A 58 -9.61 0.86 0.52
C ASN A 58 -9.99 0.76 -0.98
N GLU A 59 -10.76 1.73 -1.47
CA GLU A 59 -11.21 1.82 -2.87
C GLU A 59 -10.04 1.84 -3.87
N VAL A 60 -8.86 2.35 -3.48
CA VAL A 60 -7.66 2.33 -4.31
C VAL A 60 -7.19 0.89 -4.58
N LEU A 61 -7.38 -0.03 -3.63
CA LEU A 61 -7.02 -1.44 -3.84
C LEU A 61 -7.93 -2.12 -4.85
N LEU A 62 -9.16 -1.62 -5.06
CA LEU A 62 -10.05 -2.09 -6.14
C LEU A 62 -9.49 -1.76 -7.52
N ALA A 63 -8.60 -0.76 -7.64
CA ALA A 63 -7.97 -0.46 -8.91
C ALA A 63 -7.13 -1.63 -9.44
N VAL A 64 -6.52 -2.44 -8.57
CA VAL A 64 -5.67 -3.58 -8.98
C VAL A 64 -6.42 -4.63 -9.83
N PRO A 65 -7.55 -5.20 -9.37
CA PRO A 65 -8.32 -6.14 -10.19
C PRO A 65 -8.91 -5.46 -11.43
N PHE A 66 -9.37 -4.21 -11.35
CA PHE A 66 -9.92 -3.51 -12.51
C PHE A 66 -8.86 -3.20 -13.58
N PHE A 67 -7.65 -2.82 -13.20
CA PHE A 67 -6.54 -2.64 -14.12
C PHE A 67 -6.15 -3.96 -14.79
N THR A 68 -6.08 -5.03 -14.00
CA THR A 68 -5.80 -6.37 -14.55
C THR A 68 -6.89 -6.81 -15.53
N PHE A 69 -8.16 -6.59 -15.18
CA PHE A 69 -9.29 -6.90 -16.04
C PHE A 69 -9.28 -6.10 -17.34
N MET A 70 -9.10 -4.78 -17.26
CA MET A 70 -8.97 -3.91 -18.43
C MET A 70 -7.81 -4.35 -19.32
N GLY A 71 -6.65 -4.66 -18.73
CA GLY A 71 -5.48 -5.17 -19.46
C GLY A 71 -5.80 -6.46 -20.22
N LEU A 72 -6.46 -7.42 -19.58
CA LEU A 72 -6.88 -8.67 -20.22
C LEU A 72 -7.90 -8.43 -21.34
N VAL A 73 -8.85 -7.52 -21.15
CA VAL A 73 -9.83 -7.16 -22.19
C VAL A 73 -9.13 -6.55 -23.40
N LEU A 74 -8.18 -5.63 -23.19
CA LEU A 74 -7.39 -5.00 -24.26
C LEU A 74 -6.51 -6.01 -25.03
N GLU A 75 -5.93 -6.98 -24.31
CA GLU A 75 -5.14 -8.07 -24.90
C GLU A 75 -6.03 -8.98 -25.77
N ARG A 76 -7.19 -9.39 -25.25
CA ARG A 76 -8.07 -10.33 -25.95
C ARG A 76 -8.85 -9.71 -27.10
N SER A 77 -9.07 -8.40 -27.09
CA SER A 77 -9.79 -7.71 -28.16
C SER A 77 -8.90 -7.34 -29.35
N GLY A 78 -7.58 -7.53 -29.26
CA GLY A 78 -6.63 -7.07 -30.29
C GLY A 78 -6.45 -5.54 -30.33
N MET A 79 -7.22 -4.79 -29.55
CA MET A 79 -7.14 -3.32 -29.52
C MET A 79 -5.76 -2.83 -29.08
N ALA A 80 -5.05 -3.59 -28.23
CA ALA A 80 -3.70 -3.24 -27.84
C ALA A 80 -2.73 -3.18 -29.05
N GLU A 81 -2.88 -4.09 -30.01
CA GLU A 81 -2.06 -4.16 -31.22
C GLU A 81 -2.45 -3.06 -32.21
N ASP A 82 -3.74 -2.87 -32.46
CA ASP A 82 -4.27 -1.79 -33.31
C ASP A 82 -3.85 -0.39 -32.82
N LEU A 83 -3.80 -0.19 -31.49
CA LEU A 83 -3.34 1.06 -30.87
C LEU A 83 -1.84 1.26 -31.08
N LEU A 84 -1.02 0.21 -30.94
CA LEU A 84 0.42 0.27 -31.18
C LEU A 84 0.72 0.62 -32.65
N ASP A 85 0.02 -0.01 -33.59
CA ASP A 85 0.15 0.26 -35.03
C ASP A 85 -0.25 1.70 -35.37
N THR A 86 -1.36 2.19 -34.80
CA THR A 86 -1.83 3.56 -35.00
C THR A 86 -0.83 4.58 -34.46
N ILE A 87 -0.25 4.34 -33.27
CA ILE A 87 0.79 5.19 -32.71
C ILE A 87 2.04 5.17 -33.61
N GLY A 88 2.44 3.99 -34.10
CA GLY A 88 3.54 3.86 -35.07
C GLY A 88 3.31 4.67 -36.35
N GLN A 89 2.07 4.70 -36.86
CA GLN A 89 1.70 5.50 -38.03
C GLN A 89 1.71 7.00 -37.74
N VAL A 90 1.21 7.43 -36.56
CA VAL A 90 1.18 8.84 -36.14
C VAL A 90 2.61 9.42 -36.00
N PHE A 91 3.54 8.65 -35.42
CA PHE A 91 4.93 9.07 -35.26
C PHE A 91 5.85 8.70 -36.46
N GLY A 92 5.36 7.90 -37.41
CA GLY A 92 6.12 7.42 -38.57
C GLY A 92 6.49 8.49 -39.60
N SER A 93 5.85 9.67 -39.56
CA SER A 93 6.21 10.81 -40.41
C SER A 93 7.56 11.47 -40.03
N ILE A 94 8.11 11.12 -38.86
CA ILE A 94 9.46 11.53 -38.42
C ILE A 94 10.47 10.47 -38.88
N ARG A 95 11.42 10.87 -39.73
CA ARG A 95 12.49 9.99 -40.25
C ARG A 95 13.30 9.40 -39.08
N GLY A 96 13.10 8.11 -38.81
CA GLY A 96 13.70 7.36 -37.68
C GLY A 96 12.69 6.73 -36.71
N GLY A 97 11.38 6.98 -36.83
CA GLY A 97 10.36 6.57 -35.86
C GLY A 97 10.11 5.07 -35.69
N LEU A 98 10.36 4.25 -36.72
CA LEU A 98 10.16 2.79 -36.67
C LEU A 98 11.25 2.04 -35.89
N ALA A 99 12.38 2.68 -35.58
CA ALA A 99 13.49 2.04 -34.85
C ALA A 99 13.28 2.01 -33.31
N TYR A 100 12.25 2.67 -32.79
CA TYR A 100 11.93 2.71 -31.36
C TYR A 100 10.78 1.77 -30.97
N ALA A 101 10.13 1.13 -31.94
CA ALA A 101 9.00 0.23 -31.73
C ALA A 101 9.43 -1.25 -31.54
N VAL A 102 10.74 -1.53 -31.54
CA VAL A 102 11.36 -2.85 -31.30
C VAL A 102 12.50 -2.70 -30.32
#